data_AF-A0A835Y0G8-F1
#
_entry.id   AF-A0A835Y0G8-F1
#
_cell.length_a   1.000
_cell.length_b   1.000
_cell.length_c   1.000
_cell.angle_alpha   90.00
_cell.angle_beta   90.00
_cell.angle_gamma   90.00
#
_symmetry.space_group_name_H-M   'P 1'
#
loop_
_entity.id
_entity.type
_entity.pdbx_description
1 polymer ?
#
loop_
_entity_poly.entity_id
_entity_poly.type
_entity_poly.pdbx_seq_one_letter_code
_entity_poly.pdbx_strand_id
1 'polypeptide(L)'
;MQQPMRQAMGLLRSPASQEAVQQLVASTSFGAQQFRFIGGDKVPEFWGKPSAYTEGTGFLGTPKNHLELTHKRPLSPDVIEIDNKSVHYNFPWGARASIANRVTGVALSFGFAGAGFFALRGTLDPIVAKIAGSFILGFPIKFLVAYTIVYHLLGGLRHIVWDSAKVGNQADRSSLLEVPRVELSSKIMLGGAAAIAFIAALL
;
A
#
# COMPACT_ATOMS: atom_id res chain seq x y z
N MET A 1 -5.99 48.27 2.84
CA MET A 1 -5.36 46.92 2.80
C MET A 1 -5.96 45.89 3.78
N GLN A 2 -6.92 46.21 4.67
CA GLN A 2 -7.40 45.26 5.70
C GLN A 2 -8.57 44.34 5.28
N GLN A 3 -9.30 44.64 4.19
CA GLN A 3 -10.49 43.88 3.77
C GLN A 3 -10.21 42.49 3.16
N PRO A 4 -9.22 42.28 2.27
CA PRO A 4 -9.05 40.96 1.63
C PRO A 4 -8.59 39.88 2.62
N MET A 5 -7.82 40.27 3.64
CA MET A 5 -7.33 39.35 4.67
C MET A 5 -8.44 38.85 5.62
N ARG A 6 -9.46 39.69 5.90
CA ARG A 6 -10.63 39.29 6.68
C ARG A 6 -11.55 38.34 5.91
N GLN A 7 -11.69 38.54 4.60
CA GLN A 7 -12.48 37.64 3.75
C GLN A 7 -11.80 36.28 3.59
N ALA A 8 -10.47 36.23 3.40
CA ALA A 8 -9.71 34.98 3.34
C ALA A 8 -9.78 34.18 4.67
N MET A 9 -9.66 34.88 5.81
CA MET A 9 -9.82 34.27 7.14
C MET A 9 -11.26 33.81 7.41
N GLY A 10 -12.26 34.51 6.89
CA GLY A 10 -13.67 34.12 6.96
C GLY A 10 -13.97 32.86 6.14
N LEU A 11 -13.39 32.75 4.94
CA LEU A 11 -13.50 31.55 4.09
C LEU A 11 -12.81 30.33 4.72
N LEU A 12 -11.65 30.48 5.36
CA LEU A 12 -10.97 29.40 6.10
C LEU A 12 -11.72 28.93 7.36
N ARG A 13 -12.65 29.73 7.88
CA ARG A 13 -13.50 29.40 9.04
C ARG A 13 -14.93 29.09 8.66
N SER A 14 -15.26 29.10 7.37
CA SER A 14 -16.61 28.75 6.92
C SER A 14 -16.92 27.30 7.26
N PRO A 15 -18.19 26.97 7.55
CA PRO A 15 -18.59 25.59 7.83
C PRO A 15 -18.17 24.63 6.70
N ALA A 16 -18.28 25.08 5.43
CA ALA A 16 -17.89 24.29 4.27
C ALA A 16 -16.38 24.02 4.20
N SER A 17 -15.53 24.97 4.57
CA SER A 17 -14.07 24.73 4.62
C SER A 17 -13.67 23.91 5.83
N GLN A 18 -14.37 24.04 6.96
CA GLN A 18 -14.19 23.16 8.12
C GLN A 18 -14.62 21.73 7.81
N GLU A 19 -15.74 21.53 7.13
CA GLU A 19 -16.20 20.22 6.65
C GLU A 19 -15.22 19.63 5.62
N ALA A 20 -14.73 20.43 4.67
CA ALA A 20 -13.73 19.98 3.71
C ALA A 20 -12.40 19.60 4.40
N VAL A 21 -11.96 20.38 5.40
CA VAL A 21 -10.79 20.04 6.22
C VAL A 21 -11.07 18.81 7.07
N GLN A 22 -12.27 18.63 7.61
CA GLN A 22 -12.62 17.48 8.42
C GLN A 22 -12.78 16.20 7.59
N GLN A 23 -13.29 16.30 6.36
CA GLN A 23 -13.29 15.22 5.37
C GLN A 23 -11.88 14.93 4.85
N LEU A 24 -11.04 15.94 4.68
CA LEU A 24 -9.63 15.75 4.36
C LEU A 24 -8.91 15.07 5.53
N VAL A 25 -9.16 15.47 6.78
CA VAL A 25 -8.61 14.84 7.99
C VAL A 25 -9.17 13.43 8.19
N ALA A 26 -10.42 13.17 7.83
CA ALA A 26 -11.04 11.83 7.87
C ALA A 26 -10.61 10.92 6.70
N SER A 27 -10.18 11.49 5.56
CA SER A 27 -9.63 10.72 4.43
C SER A 27 -8.11 10.57 4.52
N THR A 28 -7.42 11.47 5.22
CA THR A 28 -6.00 11.40 5.57
C THR A 28 -5.76 10.83 6.97
N SER A 29 -6.82 10.50 7.71
CA SER A 29 -6.68 9.72 8.94
C SER A 29 -6.21 8.32 8.53
N PHE A 30 -4.89 8.18 8.57
CA PHE A 30 -4.19 6.94 8.90
C PHE A 30 -4.79 6.25 10.14
N GLY A 31 -5.63 6.94 10.92
CA GLY A 31 -6.46 6.45 12.03
C GLY A 31 -7.65 5.59 11.59
N ALA A 32 -7.39 4.55 10.82
CA ALA A 32 -8.12 3.28 10.82
C ALA A 32 -7.50 2.30 9.82
N GLN A 33 -6.22 2.45 9.45
CA GLN A 33 -5.47 1.24 9.15
C GLN A 33 -5.40 0.52 10.48
N GLN A 34 -6.39 -0.35 10.69
CA GLN A 34 -6.43 -1.26 11.79
C GLN A 34 -5.16 -2.08 11.57
N PHE A 35 -4.04 -1.65 12.18
CA PHE A 35 -2.95 -2.52 12.56
C PHE A 35 -3.59 -3.48 13.54
N ARG A 36 -4.39 -4.38 12.99
CA ARG A 36 -4.80 -5.60 13.62
C ARG A 36 -3.47 -6.31 13.80
N PHE A 37 -2.82 -6.07 14.94
CA PHE A 37 -1.89 -7.01 15.54
C PHE A 37 -2.67 -8.29 15.90
N ILE A 38 -3.39 -8.86 14.92
CA ILE A 38 -3.93 -10.21 15.03
C ILE A 38 -2.70 -11.09 14.98
N GLY A 39 -2.30 -11.57 16.17
CA GLY A 39 -1.12 -12.39 16.36
C GLY A 39 0.17 -11.60 16.18
N GLY A 40 0.42 -10.58 17.01
CA GLY A 40 1.74 -9.94 17.08
C GLY A 40 2.88 -10.96 17.18
N ASP A 41 4.13 -10.52 16.98
CA ASP A 41 5.33 -11.38 16.83
C ASP A 41 5.61 -12.36 18.00
N LYS A 42 4.76 -12.35 19.04
CA LYS A 42 4.87 -13.17 20.23
C LYS A 42 3.64 -14.06 20.36
N VAL A 43 3.90 -15.30 20.71
CA VAL A 43 2.89 -16.26 21.18
C VAL A 43 2.14 -15.63 22.37
N PRO A 44 0.79 -15.60 22.36
CA PRO A 44 0.02 -15.05 23.47
C PRO A 44 0.36 -15.71 24.81
N GLU A 45 0.35 -14.94 25.90
CA GLU A 45 0.71 -15.42 27.25
C GLU A 45 -0.14 -16.63 27.71
N PHE A 46 -1.36 -16.74 27.19
CA PHE A 46 -2.31 -17.80 27.52
C PHE A 46 -2.35 -18.93 26.48
N TRP A 47 -1.48 -18.93 25.47
CA TRP A 47 -1.51 -19.92 24.39
C TRP A 47 -1.29 -21.34 24.91
N GLY A 48 -2.34 -22.16 24.97
CA GLY A 48 -2.27 -23.52 25.51
C GLY A 48 -2.34 -23.63 27.04
N LYS A 49 -2.50 -22.51 27.76
CA LYS A 49 -2.77 -22.47 29.21
C LYS A 49 -4.24 -22.21 29.50
N PRO A 50 -4.77 -22.71 30.62
CA PRO A 50 -6.05 -22.25 31.14
C PRO A 50 -6.03 -20.73 31.36
N SER A 51 -7.07 -20.04 30.90
CA SER A 51 -7.27 -18.60 31.06
C SER A 51 -8.77 -18.29 31.15
N ALA A 52 -9.11 -17.01 31.32
CA ALA A 52 -10.51 -16.57 31.28
C ALA A 52 -11.22 -16.86 29.94
N TYR A 53 -10.47 -17.21 28.89
CA TYR A 53 -10.98 -17.40 27.53
C TYR A 53 -10.83 -18.82 26.99
N THR A 54 -10.06 -19.69 27.66
CA THR A 54 -9.83 -21.06 27.21
C THR A 54 -9.47 -21.97 28.38
N GLU A 55 -9.94 -23.22 28.35
CA GLU A 55 -9.58 -24.26 29.34
C GLU A 55 -8.13 -24.76 29.16
N GLY A 56 -7.43 -24.29 28.13
CA GLY A 56 -6.06 -24.69 27.80
C GLY A 56 -5.99 -26.03 27.07
N THR A 57 -4.77 -26.44 26.70
CA THR A 57 -4.54 -27.65 25.88
C THR A 57 -3.92 -28.79 26.69
N GLY A 58 -4.11 -28.79 28.01
CA GLY A 58 -3.60 -29.83 28.91
C GLY A 58 -4.08 -31.23 28.54
N PHE A 59 -5.32 -31.35 28.04
CA PHE A 59 -5.89 -32.62 27.58
C PHE A 59 -5.15 -33.23 26.37
N LEU A 60 -4.45 -32.41 25.59
CA LEU A 60 -3.61 -32.84 24.46
C LEU A 60 -2.19 -33.26 24.91
N GLY A 61 -1.92 -33.30 26.21
CA GLY A 61 -0.59 -33.60 26.75
C GLY A 61 0.38 -32.43 26.64
N THR A 62 -0.12 -31.18 26.62
CA THR A 62 0.73 -29.99 26.54
C THR A 62 1.65 -29.91 27.77
N PRO A 63 2.98 -29.84 27.60
CA PRO A 63 3.91 -29.84 28.73
C PRO A 63 3.82 -28.52 29.51
N LYS A 64 4.12 -28.55 30.82
CA LYS A 64 4.03 -27.37 31.70
C LYS A 64 4.91 -26.19 31.26
N ASN A 65 6.02 -26.48 30.58
CA ASN A 65 6.96 -25.50 30.03
C ASN A 65 6.68 -25.14 28.55
N HIS A 66 5.47 -25.40 28.02
CA HIS A 66 5.18 -25.19 26.59
C HIS A 66 5.45 -23.75 26.11
N LEU A 67 5.22 -22.71 26.93
CA LEU A 67 5.50 -21.33 26.51
C LEU A 67 6.99 -21.13 26.21
N GLU A 68 7.84 -21.61 27.12
CA GLU A 68 9.30 -21.55 26.96
C GLU A 68 9.73 -22.30 25.70
N LEU A 69 9.15 -23.49 25.45
CA LEU A 69 9.41 -24.26 24.25
C LEU A 69 8.93 -23.54 22.97
N THR A 70 7.77 -22.88 23.01
CA THR A 70 7.27 -22.10 21.87
C THR A 70 8.12 -20.86 21.59
N HIS A 71 8.67 -20.22 22.62
CA HIS A 71 9.60 -19.11 22.46
C HIS A 71 10.95 -19.53 21.84
N LYS A 72 11.34 -20.80 22.02
CA LYS A 72 12.54 -21.37 21.39
C LYS A 72 12.32 -21.84 19.95
N ARG A 73 11.08 -21.83 19.44
CA ARG A 73 10.81 -22.25 18.06
C ARG A 73 11.28 -21.15 17.10
N PRO A 74 12.20 -21.45 16.17
CA PRO A 74 12.59 -20.49 15.17
C PRO A 74 11.42 -20.23 14.21
N LEU A 75 11.33 -19.01 13.70
CA LEU A 75 10.49 -18.71 12.55
C LEU A 75 11.20 -19.25 11.30
N SER A 76 10.48 -20.00 10.47
CA SER A 76 11.00 -20.47 9.19
C SER A 76 11.21 -19.28 8.25
N PRO A 77 12.26 -19.28 7.42
CA PRO A 77 12.43 -18.30 6.35
C PRO A 77 11.21 -18.24 5.44
N ASP A 78 10.83 -17.03 5.07
CA ASP A 78 9.72 -16.76 4.16
C ASP A 78 10.21 -15.99 2.93
N VAL A 79 10.40 -14.67 3.05
CA VAL A 79 10.84 -13.79 1.96
C VAL A 79 12.35 -13.74 1.86
N ILE A 80 13.04 -13.69 3.01
CA ILE A 80 14.50 -13.57 3.11
C ILE A 80 15.04 -14.81 3.83
N GLU A 81 16.22 -15.28 3.44
CA GLU A 81 16.92 -16.37 4.15
C GLU A 81 17.33 -15.98 5.59
N ILE A 82 17.60 -16.99 6.43
CA ILE A 82 17.98 -16.82 7.85
C ILE A 82 19.18 -15.88 8.02
N ASP A 83 20.09 -15.86 7.06
CA ASP A 83 21.31 -15.06 7.11
C ASP A 83 21.17 -13.66 6.47
N ASN A 84 19.97 -13.29 6.03
CA ASN A 84 19.65 -12.03 5.36
C ASN A 84 20.43 -11.74 4.05
N LYS A 85 21.04 -12.75 3.42
CA LYS A 85 21.86 -12.54 2.21
C LYS A 85 21.11 -12.71 0.92
N SER A 86 20.05 -13.51 0.90
CA SER A 86 19.33 -13.81 -0.32
C SER A 86 17.81 -13.90 -0.11
N VAL A 87 17.09 -13.80 -1.23
CA VAL A 87 15.64 -13.96 -1.27
C VAL A 87 15.31 -15.44 -1.28
N HIS A 88 14.55 -15.90 -0.29
CA HIS A 88 14.16 -17.31 -0.17
C HIS A 88 12.98 -17.66 -1.07
N TYR A 89 11.96 -16.80 -1.14
CA TYR A 89 10.74 -17.06 -1.89
C TYR A 89 10.89 -16.78 -3.39
N ASN A 90 10.55 -17.74 -4.24
CA ASN A 90 10.47 -17.52 -5.69
C ASN A 90 9.17 -16.79 -6.05
N PHE A 91 9.27 -15.47 -6.24
CA PHE A 91 8.09 -14.63 -6.44
C PHE A 91 7.37 -14.84 -7.79
N PRO A 92 6.12 -15.35 -7.80
CA PRO A 92 5.31 -15.39 -9.01
C PRO A 92 4.97 -13.95 -9.46
N TRP A 93 4.56 -13.81 -10.72
CA TRP A 93 4.23 -12.50 -11.29
C TRP A 93 3.11 -11.78 -10.53
N GLY A 94 2.13 -12.53 -10.01
CA GLY A 94 1.06 -11.98 -9.17
C GLY A 94 1.59 -11.31 -7.89
N ALA A 95 2.54 -11.95 -7.19
CA ALA A 95 3.13 -11.42 -5.97
C ALA A 95 3.98 -10.17 -6.24
N ARG A 96 4.80 -10.20 -7.30
CA ARG A 96 5.56 -9.01 -7.75
C ARG A 96 4.65 -7.84 -8.08
N ALA A 97 3.54 -8.09 -8.79
CA ALA A 97 2.58 -7.06 -9.13
C ALA A 97 1.85 -6.49 -7.91
N SER A 98 1.57 -7.33 -6.90
CA SER A 98 1.00 -6.87 -5.63
C SER A 98 1.95 -5.94 -4.87
N ILE A 99 3.24 -6.32 -4.76
CA ILE A 99 4.26 -5.49 -4.11
C ILE A 99 4.40 -4.16 -4.85
N ALA A 100 4.52 -4.20 -6.18
CA ALA A 100 4.63 -3.00 -7.00
C ALA A 100 3.42 -2.07 -6.80
N ASN A 101 2.19 -2.60 -6.70
CA ASN A 101 1.01 -1.78 -6.48
C ASN A 101 1.04 -1.06 -5.12
N ARG A 102 1.57 -1.71 -4.07
CA ARG A 102 1.78 -1.07 -2.76
C ARG A 102 2.85 0.01 -2.82
N VAL A 103 3.98 -0.28 -3.47
CA VAL A 103 5.09 0.67 -3.61
C VAL A 103 4.65 1.91 -4.40
N THR A 104 3.92 1.74 -5.51
CA THR A 104 3.38 2.88 -6.27
C THR A 104 2.36 3.67 -5.46
N GLY A 105 1.52 3.01 -4.67
CA GLY A 105 0.57 3.68 -3.77
C GLY A 105 1.27 4.56 -2.73
N VAL A 106 2.28 4.00 -2.04
CA VAL A 106 3.12 4.75 -1.08
C VAL A 106 3.83 5.92 -1.77
N ALA A 107 4.43 5.68 -2.93
CA ALA A 107 5.11 6.72 -3.69
C ALA A 107 4.15 7.86 -4.09
N LEU A 108 2.93 7.54 -4.52
CA LEU A 108 1.90 8.55 -4.83
C LEU A 108 1.48 9.34 -3.60
N SER A 109 1.24 8.67 -2.46
CA SER A 109 0.89 9.35 -1.22
C SER A 109 1.96 10.37 -0.80
N PHE A 110 3.24 9.95 -0.77
CA PHE A 110 4.34 10.87 -0.47
C PHE A 110 4.54 11.94 -1.54
N GLY A 111 4.37 11.58 -2.82
CA GLY A 111 4.50 12.51 -3.94
C GLY A 111 3.49 13.65 -3.87
N PHE A 112 2.21 13.35 -3.65
CA PHE A 112 1.17 14.36 -3.51
C PHE A 112 1.29 15.15 -2.20
N ALA A 113 1.64 14.49 -1.09
CA ALA A 113 1.89 15.20 0.18
C ALA A 113 3.05 16.19 0.04
N GLY A 114 4.15 15.78 -0.59
CA GLY A 114 5.31 16.63 -0.86
C GLY A 114 4.98 17.78 -1.82
N ALA A 115 4.27 17.50 -2.92
CA ALA A 115 3.82 18.53 -3.86
C ALA A 115 2.92 19.56 -3.16
N GLY A 116 1.98 19.11 -2.32
CA GLY A 116 1.13 19.96 -1.51
C GLY A 116 1.93 20.82 -0.52
N PHE A 117 2.94 20.25 0.14
CA PHE A 117 3.84 21.00 1.02
C PHE A 117 4.58 22.12 0.28
N PHE A 118 5.17 21.83 -0.89
CA PHE A 118 5.86 22.86 -1.70
C PHE A 118 4.90 23.89 -2.29
N ALA A 119 3.66 23.50 -2.61
CA ALA A 119 2.63 24.42 -3.08
C ALA A 119 2.27 25.43 -1.98
N LEU A 120 2.06 24.97 -0.74
CA LEU A 120 1.77 25.84 0.41
C LEU A 120 2.92 26.81 0.74
N ARG A 121 4.15 26.45 0.37
CA ARG A 121 5.34 27.31 0.51
C ARG A 121 5.54 28.27 -0.67
N GLY A 122 4.73 28.17 -1.72
CA GLY A 122 4.88 28.95 -2.95
C GLY A 122 6.11 28.56 -3.78
N THR A 123 6.68 27.38 -3.56
CA THR A 123 7.93 26.94 -4.22
C THR A 123 7.72 25.82 -5.23
N LEU A 124 6.50 25.32 -5.42
CA LEU A 124 6.24 24.22 -6.36
C LEU A 124 6.51 24.62 -7.82
N ASP A 125 5.98 25.77 -8.26
CA ASP A 125 6.11 26.25 -9.64
C ASP A 125 7.58 26.35 -10.13
N PRO A 126 8.51 27.00 -9.39
CA PRO A 126 9.90 27.06 -9.83
C PRO A 126 10.59 25.68 -9.84
N ILE A 127 10.21 24.75 -8.94
CA ILE A 127 10.73 23.37 -8.94
C ILE A 127 10.28 22.65 -10.21
N VAL A 128 8.98 22.72 -10.53
CA VAL A 128 8.41 22.08 -11.73
C VAL A 128 9.00 22.68 -12.99
N ALA A 129 9.13 24.01 -13.08
CA ALA A 129 9.73 24.70 -14.22
C ALA A 129 11.19 24.26 -14.46
N LYS A 130 11.98 24.13 -13.38
CA LYS A 130 13.37 23.66 -13.47
C LYS A 130 13.47 22.22 -13.99
N ILE A 131 12.56 21.35 -13.55
CA ILE A 131 12.51 19.96 -14.02
C ILE A 131 12.07 19.91 -15.49
N ALA A 132 11.03 20.65 -15.85
CA ALA A 132 10.50 20.69 -17.22
C ALA A 132 11.49 21.31 -18.23
N GLY A 133 12.34 22.24 -17.79
CA GLY A 133 13.32 22.91 -18.64
C GLY A 133 14.52 22.04 -19.08
N SER A 134 14.67 20.83 -18.55
CA SER A 134 15.74 19.90 -18.93
C SER A 134 15.15 18.59 -19.40
N PHE A 135 15.41 18.17 -20.64
CA PHE A 135 14.93 16.86 -21.11
C PHE A 135 15.51 15.69 -20.30
N ILE A 136 16.80 15.78 -19.95
CA ILE A 136 17.52 14.73 -19.19
C ILE A 136 16.89 14.53 -17.80
N LEU A 137 16.37 15.59 -17.18
CA LEU A 137 15.74 15.51 -15.87
C LEU A 137 14.21 15.32 -15.97
N GLY A 138 13.58 16.06 -16.88
CA GLY A 138 12.14 16.12 -17.08
C GLY A 138 11.57 14.81 -17.60
N PHE A 139 12.20 14.18 -18.60
CA PHE A 139 11.68 12.94 -19.17
C PHE A 139 11.62 11.79 -18.15
N PRO A 140 12.71 11.44 -17.42
CA PRO A 140 12.65 10.37 -16.42
C PRO A 140 11.67 10.66 -15.29
N ILE A 141 11.57 11.92 -14.84
CA ILE A 141 10.64 12.29 -13.77
C ILE A 141 9.19 12.20 -14.26
N LYS A 142 8.87 12.74 -15.44
CA LYS A 142 7.55 12.60 -16.06
C LYS A 142 7.17 11.13 -16.21
N PHE A 143 8.10 10.29 -16.68
CA PHE A 143 7.89 8.86 -16.81
C PHE A 143 7.58 8.20 -15.46
N LEU A 144 8.37 8.45 -14.42
CA LEU A 144 8.16 7.85 -13.10
C LEU A 144 6.82 8.28 -12.48
N VAL A 145 6.46 9.55 -12.60
CA VAL A 145 5.18 10.08 -12.14
C VAL A 145 4.03 9.43 -12.94
N ALA A 146 4.10 9.41 -14.26
CA ALA A 146 3.08 8.79 -15.10
C ALA A 146 2.95 7.28 -14.82
N TYR A 147 4.08 6.56 -14.67
CA TYR A 147 4.11 5.14 -14.40
C TYR A 147 3.47 4.81 -13.07
N THR A 148 3.84 5.51 -12.00
CA THR A 148 3.26 5.28 -10.67
C THR A 148 1.75 5.49 -10.66
N ILE A 149 1.25 6.55 -11.31
CA ILE A 149 -0.19 6.82 -11.46
C ILE A 149 -0.87 5.69 -12.24
N VAL A 150 -0.42 5.43 -13.47
CA VAL A 150 -1.07 4.47 -14.38
C VAL A 150 -1.02 3.06 -13.80
N TYR A 151 0.13 2.63 -13.29
CA TYR A 151 0.28 1.30 -12.71
C TYR A 151 -0.62 1.11 -11.49
N HIS A 152 -0.65 2.08 -10.57
CA HIS A 152 -1.47 1.99 -9.36
C HIS A 152 -2.96 1.99 -9.69
N LEU A 153 -3.40 2.81 -10.65
CA LEU A 153 -4.79 2.85 -11.09
C LEU A 153 -5.22 1.53 -11.72
N LEU A 154 -4.44 0.98 -12.66
CA LEU A 154 -4.75 -0.31 -13.29
C LEU A 154 -4.74 -1.45 -12.28
N GLY A 155 -3.78 -1.44 -11.34
CA GLY A 155 -3.73 -2.39 -10.24
C GLY A 155 -4.95 -2.31 -9.32
N GLY A 156 -5.38 -1.10 -8.95
CA GLY A 156 -6.59 -0.86 -8.17
C GLY A 156 -7.85 -1.38 -8.88
N LEU A 157 -8.01 -1.07 -10.18
CA LEU A 157 -9.13 -1.59 -10.98
C LEU A 157 -9.15 -3.11 -11.02
N ARG A 158 -7.98 -3.74 -11.20
CA ARG A 158 -7.85 -5.20 -11.15
C ARG A 158 -8.27 -5.77 -9.80
N HIS A 159 -7.90 -5.11 -8.70
CA HIS A 159 -8.31 -5.52 -7.36
C HIS A 159 -9.83 -5.43 -7.17
N ILE A 160 -10.47 -4.33 -7.60
CA ILE A 160 -11.94 -4.18 -7.55
C ILE A 160 -12.64 -5.33 -8.29
N VAL A 161 -12.14 -5.69 -9.47
CA VAL A 161 -12.68 -6.82 -10.25
C VAL A 161 -12.47 -8.16 -9.52
N TRP A 162 -11.30 -8.36 -8.92
CA TRP A 162 -10.98 -9.58 -8.16
C TRP A 162 -11.80 -9.73 -6.89
N ASP A 163 -12.13 -8.62 -6.21
CA ASP A 163 -12.93 -8.64 -4.98
C ASP A 163 -14.37 -9.12 -5.23
N SER A 164 -14.84 -9.06 -6.48
CA SER A 164 -16.16 -9.55 -6.89
C SER A 164 -16.19 -11.05 -7.23
N ALA A 165 -15.04 -11.73 -7.26
CA ALA A 165 -14.95 -13.12 -7.65
C ALA A 165 -15.27 -14.09 -6.49
N LYS A 166 -15.86 -15.24 -6.82
CA LYS A 166 -16.07 -16.34 -5.85
C LYS A 166 -14.74 -17.02 -5.51
N VAL A 167 -14.55 -17.35 -4.23
CA VAL A 167 -13.29 -17.94 -3.69
C VAL A 167 -13.59 -19.26 -2.94
N GLY A 168 -12.60 -20.15 -2.86
CA GLY A 168 -12.69 -21.42 -2.11
C GLY A 168 -13.45 -22.50 -2.87
N ASN A 169 -14.30 -23.27 -2.15
CA ASN A 169 -15.08 -24.37 -2.75
C ASN A 169 -16.14 -23.91 -3.77
N GLN A 170 -16.34 -22.59 -3.91
CA GLN A 170 -17.24 -21.96 -4.88
C GLN A 170 -16.47 -21.27 -6.02
N ALA A 171 -15.15 -21.45 -6.09
CA ALA A 171 -14.31 -20.80 -7.09
C ALA A 171 -14.68 -21.27 -8.51
N ASP A 172 -14.89 -20.29 -9.39
CA ASP A 172 -15.12 -20.52 -10.81
C ASP A 172 -13.79 -20.69 -11.54
N ARG A 173 -13.62 -21.82 -12.24
CA ARG A 173 -12.42 -22.12 -13.06
C ARG A 173 -12.25 -21.19 -14.26
N SER A 174 -13.26 -20.38 -14.55
CA SER A 174 -13.23 -19.33 -15.55
C SER A 174 -13.02 -17.93 -14.92
N SER A 175 -12.67 -17.86 -13.63
CA SER A 175 -12.40 -16.61 -12.93
C SER A 175 -11.07 -15.97 -13.37
N LEU A 176 -10.97 -14.65 -13.22
CA LEU A 176 -9.72 -13.89 -13.38
C LEU A 176 -8.70 -14.14 -12.25
N LEU A 177 -9.12 -14.83 -11.18
CA LEU A 177 -8.25 -15.26 -10.08
C LEU A 177 -7.48 -16.55 -10.38
N GLU A 178 -7.78 -17.23 -11.48
CA GLU A 178 -7.03 -18.41 -11.89
C GLU A 178 -5.57 -18.04 -12.21
N VAL A 179 -4.64 -18.89 -11.76
CA VAL A 179 -3.20 -18.62 -11.79
C VAL A 179 -2.70 -18.15 -13.17
N PRO A 180 -3.07 -18.78 -14.30
CA PRO A 180 -2.62 -18.31 -15.62
C PRO A 180 -3.10 -16.89 -15.96
N ARG A 181 -4.31 -16.51 -15.52
CA ARG A 181 -4.89 -15.19 -15.78
C ARG A 181 -4.31 -14.13 -14.86
N VAL A 182 -4.03 -14.49 -13.60
CA VAL A 182 -3.29 -13.64 -12.67
C VAL A 182 -1.88 -13.35 -13.19
N GLU A 183 -1.17 -14.36 -13.71
CA GLU A 183 0.15 -14.17 -14.31
C GLU A 183 0.10 -13.27 -15.54
N LEU A 184 -0.82 -13.55 -16.48
CA LEU A 184 -0.96 -12.79 -17.71
C LEU A 184 -1.31 -11.33 -17.43
N SER A 185 -2.34 -11.09 -16.62
CA SER A 185 -2.75 -9.73 -16.24
C SER A 185 -1.62 -8.98 -15.53
N SER A 186 -0.82 -9.65 -14.69
CA SER A 186 0.33 -9.03 -14.02
C SER A 186 1.43 -8.59 -15.00
N LYS A 187 1.75 -9.43 -15.99
CA LYS A 187 2.73 -9.09 -17.04
C LYS A 187 2.24 -7.94 -17.92
N ILE A 188 0.98 -8.01 -18.36
CA ILE A 188 0.33 -6.95 -19.16
C ILE A 188 0.31 -5.64 -18.38
N MET A 189 0.00 -5.66 -17.09
CA MET A 189 -0.06 -4.46 -16.28
C MET A 189 1.32 -3.81 -16.13
N LEU A 190 2.37 -4.60 -15.87
CA LEU A 190 3.75 -4.10 -15.78
C LEU A 190 4.22 -3.46 -17.09
N GLY A 191 4.08 -4.16 -18.21
CA GLY A 191 4.53 -3.67 -19.51
C GLY A 191 3.63 -2.58 -20.10
N GLY A 192 2.32 -2.77 -20.00
CA GLY A 192 1.32 -1.83 -20.51
C GLY A 192 1.33 -0.49 -19.80
N ALA A 193 1.46 -0.49 -18.46
CA ALA A 193 1.63 0.77 -17.72
C ALA A 193 2.93 1.49 -18.10
N ALA A 194 4.02 0.75 -18.33
CA ALA A 194 5.28 1.35 -18.79
C ALA A 194 5.14 1.97 -20.19
N ALA A 195 4.47 1.30 -21.12
CA ALA A 195 4.22 1.84 -22.46
C ALA A 195 3.37 3.12 -22.41
N ILE A 196 2.27 3.12 -21.65
CA ILE A 196 1.40 4.30 -21.48
C ILE A 196 2.18 5.44 -20.81
N ALA A 197 2.95 5.15 -19.76
CA ALA A 197 3.76 6.14 -19.08
C ALA A 197 4.85 6.74 -19.96
N PHE A 198 5.45 5.93 -20.83
CA PHE A 198 6.44 6.40 -21.82
C PHE A 198 5.81 7.40 -22.78
N ILE A 199 4.63 7.09 -23.33
CA ILE A 199 3.89 8.00 -24.22
C ILE A 199 3.55 9.28 -23.47
N ALA A 200 2.99 9.18 -22.25
CA ALA A 200 2.66 10.33 -21.42
C ALA A 200 3.89 11.21 -21.08
N ALA A 201 5.07 10.62 -20.95
CA ALA A 201 6.30 11.36 -20.66
C ALA A 201 6.85 12.16 -21.85
N LEU A 202 6.45 11.81 -23.08
CA LEU A 202 6.83 12.51 -24.31
C LEU A 202 5.93 13.72 -24.62
N LEU A 203 4.75 13.78 -24.00
CA LEU A 203 3.83 14.93 -24.06
C LEU A 203 4.27 16.04 -23.10
#